data_AF-A0A482WNW2-F1
#
_entry.id   AF-A0A482WNW2-F1
#
_cell.length_a   1.000
_cell.length_b   1.000
_cell.length_c   1.000
_cell.angle_alpha   90.00
_cell.angle_beta   90.00
_cell.angle_gamma   90.00
#
_symmetry.space_group_name_H-M   'P 1'
#
loop_
_entity.id
_entity.type
_entity.pdbx_description
1 polymer ?
#
loop_
_entity_poly.entity_id
_entity_poly.type
_entity_poly.pdbx_seq_one_letter_code
_entity_poly.pdbx_strand_id
1 'polypeptide(L)'
;MKFLESILDRVAAAPSPRVQAMLLEAAQRDLSRLSEIDSTVAGLANFVSLYIGSQLQLGRLLSDNRCYSNNTTSLQANPVRNSIAHLLQLCLKLEYLFAGLDEKDLAAVKQLKLRTLALQLVYIVRASNLSALALCDNFLLQVESTERYLSETGLPPEQFTSSVFKEMGSLEEAKPGTVARILLPLLQKSIHPPPPRPKTTVRMCQATINTPSANIEVALKFTAGLVMGIPFDAEIFCLQNPNVLRIRVKYPDQQIQLIVPKKSDLRLLPNDAEMGSLSGDKDTNPGNNYRLFTTVLISHQVWTEACYVDISIVLDLSEKESGLVHSAQRLFWITSTRRIIMLNATVSFLRRAKQLPLPGNGTYEDFSKALLITEPDTLQHFLSPYKYITPAYAGDMAANERIAYEYCMNAAKDNVIYAEVRFSPHKSLGEKEYKRLGFAGLEAVVEATIKGLERGEKDFGITIKVLLTAYYGWPYGDQFEILKLCQKYDKVVGMDLCTKQPETGTSDEAPVTAELLFLFEEAKKTGVKTTIHAGEASGPKAIERAKDYYRCDRIGHGYHCVQDPVIYKSCLEEKIHFECCPWSSLSDRSSETKRQ
;
A
#
# COMPACT_ATOMS: atom_id res chain seq x y z
N MET A 1 18.87 34.77 18.49
CA MET A 1 19.89 35.46 17.67
C MET A 1 21.29 35.36 18.23
N LYS A 2 21.62 35.97 19.39
CA LYS A 2 22.98 35.92 19.97
C LYS A 2 23.59 34.51 20.10
N PHE A 3 22.77 33.51 20.43
CA PHE A 3 23.20 32.11 20.48
C PHE A 3 23.63 31.56 19.12
N LEU A 4 22.83 31.81 18.06
CA LEU A 4 23.14 31.39 16.69
C LEU A 4 24.39 32.10 16.17
N GLU A 5 24.50 33.41 16.37
CA GLU A 5 25.68 34.20 15.98
C GLU A 5 26.93 33.65 16.65
N SER A 6 26.89 33.39 17.96
CA SER A 6 28.00 32.78 18.70
C SER A 6 28.38 31.38 18.19
N ILE A 7 27.42 30.57 17.75
CA ILE A 7 27.71 29.27 17.13
C ILE A 7 28.42 29.47 15.79
N LEU A 8 27.87 30.32 14.91
CA LEU A 8 28.41 30.54 13.57
C LEU A 8 29.78 31.22 13.60
N ASP A 9 30.02 32.13 14.56
CA ASP A 9 31.32 32.76 14.77
C ASP A 9 32.36 31.74 15.25
N ARG A 10 31.98 30.81 16.14
CA ARG A 10 32.88 29.72 16.57
C ARG A 10 33.22 28.76 15.44
N VAL A 11 32.26 28.48 14.55
CA VAL A 11 32.50 27.66 13.34
C VAL A 11 33.44 28.40 12.38
N ALA A 12 33.26 29.70 12.19
CA ALA A 12 34.13 30.52 11.33
C ALA A 12 35.56 30.64 11.89
N ALA A 13 35.71 30.67 13.21
CA ALA A 13 37.01 30.75 13.90
C ALA A 13 37.69 29.38 14.11
N ALA A 14 37.17 28.30 13.53
CA ALA A 14 37.71 26.96 13.74
C ALA A 14 39.16 26.82 13.19
N PRO A 15 40.11 26.26 13.97
CA PRO A 15 41.52 26.22 13.59
C PRO A 15 41.86 25.17 12.53
N SER A 16 40.96 24.23 12.24
CA SER A 16 41.15 23.21 11.20
C SER A 16 39.82 22.74 10.61
N PRO A 17 39.80 22.20 9.38
CA PRO A 17 38.59 21.65 8.76
C PRO A 17 37.94 20.54 9.59
N ARG A 18 38.74 19.73 10.30
CA ARG A 18 38.25 18.67 11.19
C ARG A 18 37.49 19.24 12.38
N VAL A 19 38.04 20.27 13.03
CA VAL A 19 37.37 20.94 14.16
C VAL A 19 36.13 21.67 13.68
N GLN A 20 36.19 22.30 12.50
CA GLN A 20 35.04 22.94 11.86
C GLN A 20 33.89 21.95 11.65
N ALA A 21 34.18 20.74 11.12
CA ALA A 21 33.17 19.70 10.93
C ALA A 21 32.54 19.25 12.26
N MET A 22 33.33 19.06 13.31
CA MET A 22 32.81 18.69 14.65
C MET A 22 31.92 19.78 15.24
N LEU A 23 32.29 21.05 15.09
CA LEU A 23 31.50 22.19 15.55
C LEU A 23 30.19 22.31 14.77
N LEU A 24 30.22 22.07 13.45
CA LEU A 24 29.04 22.03 12.60
C LEU A 24 28.08 20.89 13.00
N GLU A 25 28.60 19.69 13.31
CA GLU A 25 27.77 18.57 13.79
C GLU A 25 27.11 18.86 15.15
N ALA A 26 27.82 19.53 16.05
CA ALA A 26 27.25 20.00 17.31
C ALA A 26 26.18 21.08 17.08
N ALA A 27 26.50 22.09 16.27
CA ALA A 27 25.59 23.17 15.90
C ALA A 27 24.29 22.64 15.28
N GLN A 28 24.38 21.66 14.39
CA GLN A 28 23.21 21.06 13.76
C GLN A 28 22.26 20.46 14.79
N ARG A 29 22.77 19.69 15.76
CA ARG A 29 21.96 19.09 16.83
C ARG A 29 21.31 20.15 17.72
N ASP A 30 22.06 21.17 18.10
CA ASP A 30 21.57 22.25 18.96
C ASP A 30 20.48 23.07 18.26
N LEU A 31 20.64 23.35 16.96
CA LEU A 31 19.66 24.09 16.17
C LEU A 31 18.37 23.30 15.92
N SER A 32 18.47 22.00 15.65
CA SER A 32 17.29 21.14 15.55
C SER A 32 16.50 21.16 16.87
N ARG A 33 17.18 21.05 18.02
CA ARG A 33 16.53 21.13 19.33
C ARG A 33 15.94 22.52 19.61
N LEU A 34 16.62 23.59 19.22
CA LEU A 34 16.12 24.95 19.37
C LEU A 34 14.82 25.17 18.59
N SER A 35 14.71 24.56 17.40
CA SER A 35 13.51 24.67 16.56
C SER A 35 12.26 24.03 17.18
N GLU A 36 12.43 23.05 18.06
CA GLU A 36 11.34 22.39 18.80
C GLU A 36 10.91 23.19 20.04
N ILE A 37 11.83 23.99 20.60
CA ILE A 37 11.61 24.73 21.86
C ILE A 37 10.95 26.09 21.59
N ASP A 38 11.40 26.81 20.55
CA ASP A 38 10.98 28.20 20.29
C ASP A 38 10.46 28.38 18.86
N SER A 39 9.14 28.51 18.75
CA SER A 39 8.43 28.69 17.47
C SER A 39 8.76 30.01 16.77
N THR A 40 9.29 31.02 17.48
CA THR A 40 9.66 32.31 16.89
C THR A 40 10.91 32.21 16.03
N VAL A 41 11.87 31.38 16.42
CA VAL A 41 13.14 31.15 15.71
C VAL A 41 13.19 29.82 14.97
N ALA A 42 12.14 29.02 15.03
CA ALA A 42 12.08 27.67 14.46
C ALA A 42 12.39 27.63 12.96
N GLY A 43 11.87 28.58 12.15
CA GLY A 43 12.12 28.60 10.71
C GLY A 43 13.60 28.81 10.37
N LEU A 44 14.21 29.82 10.97
CA LEU A 44 15.64 30.10 10.90
C LEU A 44 16.49 28.93 11.41
N ALA A 45 16.17 28.36 12.57
CA ALA A 45 16.92 27.25 13.15
C ALA A 45 16.88 26.00 12.24
N ASN A 46 15.70 25.68 11.69
CA ASN A 46 15.53 24.59 10.72
C ASN A 46 16.30 24.84 9.42
N PHE A 47 16.28 26.07 8.88
CA PHE A 47 17.03 26.42 7.67
C PHE A 47 18.53 26.22 7.86
N VAL A 48 19.10 26.81 8.92
CA VAL A 48 20.55 26.72 9.18
C VAL A 48 20.95 25.28 9.49
N SER A 49 20.15 24.54 10.27
CA SER A 49 20.40 23.11 10.55
C SER A 49 20.42 22.29 9.26
N LEU A 50 19.46 22.51 8.35
CA LEU A 50 19.38 21.81 7.07
C LEU A 50 20.55 22.17 6.14
N TYR A 51 20.97 23.45 6.12
CA TYR A 51 22.10 23.91 5.33
C TYR A 51 23.41 23.29 5.83
N ILE A 52 23.65 23.32 7.14
CA ILE A 52 24.82 22.69 7.78
C ILE A 52 24.86 21.20 7.47
N GLY A 53 23.72 20.49 7.60
CA GLY A 53 23.62 19.07 7.28
C GLY A 53 23.99 18.78 5.82
N SER A 54 23.51 19.63 4.90
CA SER A 54 23.82 19.53 3.47
C SER A 54 25.31 19.74 3.19
N GLN A 55 25.94 20.74 3.84
CA GLN A 55 27.38 20.97 3.72
C GLN A 55 28.22 19.82 4.26
N LEU A 56 27.89 19.28 5.44
CA LEU A 56 28.59 18.13 6.03
C LEU A 56 28.49 16.90 5.12
N GLN A 57 27.31 16.64 4.55
CA GLN A 57 27.10 15.54 3.62
C GLN A 57 27.89 15.74 2.31
N LEU A 58 27.91 16.96 1.76
CA LEU A 58 28.73 17.27 0.59
C LEU A 58 30.22 17.04 0.89
N GLY A 59 30.73 17.53 2.02
CA GLY A 59 32.15 17.34 2.40
C GLY A 59 32.53 15.85 2.55
N ARG A 60 31.65 15.03 3.13
CA ARG A 60 31.84 13.57 3.21
C ARG A 60 31.88 12.92 1.83
N LEU A 61 30.99 13.33 0.92
CA LEU A 61 30.96 12.81 -0.45
C LEU A 61 32.18 13.24 -1.26
N LEU A 62 32.63 14.50 -1.13
CA LEU A 62 33.82 14.98 -1.82
C LEU A 62 35.10 14.30 -1.35
N SER A 63 35.13 13.85 -0.10
CA SER A 63 36.25 13.08 0.48
C SER A 63 36.22 11.59 0.12
N ASP A 64 35.11 11.09 -0.44
CA ASP A 64 34.94 9.69 -0.81
C ASP A 64 35.47 9.43 -2.23
N ASN A 65 36.60 8.74 -2.34
CA ASN A 65 37.24 8.42 -3.63
C ASN A 65 36.32 7.62 -4.58
N ARG A 66 35.29 6.94 -4.06
CA ARG A 66 34.30 6.21 -4.88
C ARG A 66 33.47 7.15 -5.76
N CYS A 67 33.37 8.44 -5.41
CA CYS A 67 32.69 9.44 -6.22
C CYS A 67 33.39 9.74 -7.56
N TYR A 68 34.67 9.40 -7.68
CA TYR A 68 35.51 9.76 -8.82
C TYR A 68 36.13 8.56 -9.56
N SER A 69 35.95 7.35 -9.02
CA SER A 69 36.57 6.12 -9.52
C SER A 69 35.86 5.56 -10.75
N ASN A 70 36.64 5.06 -11.70
CA ASN A 70 36.13 4.40 -12.91
C ASN A 70 35.78 2.91 -12.69
N ASN A 71 36.15 2.34 -11.53
CA ASN A 71 36.11 0.88 -11.27
C ASN A 71 35.02 0.45 -10.27
N THR A 72 33.96 1.23 -10.10
CA THR A 72 32.92 0.93 -9.12
C THR A 72 32.05 -0.24 -9.60
N THR A 73 32.11 -1.38 -8.92
CA THR A 73 31.18 -2.49 -9.15
C THR A 73 29.75 -2.06 -8.79
N SER A 74 28.74 -2.61 -9.47
CA SER A 74 27.32 -2.19 -9.31
C SER A 74 26.82 -2.22 -7.86
N LEU A 75 27.32 -3.16 -7.05
CA LEU A 75 26.99 -3.30 -5.62
C LEU A 75 27.57 -2.17 -4.75
N GLN A 76 28.74 -1.63 -5.10
CA GLN A 76 29.40 -0.55 -4.35
C GLN A 76 29.00 0.86 -4.82
N ALA A 77 28.41 0.97 -6.01
CA ALA A 77 27.97 2.24 -6.59
C ALA A 77 26.65 2.77 -5.98
N ASN A 78 25.74 1.89 -5.57
CA ASN A 78 24.40 2.25 -5.10
C ASN A 78 24.37 3.18 -3.86
N PRO A 79 25.20 3.02 -2.81
CA PRO A 79 25.17 3.90 -1.64
C PRO A 79 25.57 5.35 -1.94
N VAL A 80 26.58 5.55 -2.79
CA VAL A 80 27.06 6.89 -3.19
C VAL A 80 26.01 7.60 -4.02
N ARG A 81 25.44 6.89 -5.01
CA ARG A 81 24.33 7.41 -5.83
C ARG A 81 23.15 7.87 -4.97
N ASN A 82 22.74 7.05 -3.99
CA ASN A 82 21.64 7.38 -3.08
C ASN A 82 21.98 8.58 -2.18
N SER A 83 23.24 8.73 -1.80
CA SER A 83 23.69 9.86 -0.99
C SER A 83 23.72 11.18 -1.78
N ILE A 84 24.15 11.15 -3.05
CA ILE A 84 24.08 12.33 -3.95
C ILE A 84 22.62 12.71 -4.20
N ALA A 85 21.77 11.71 -4.47
CA ALA A 85 20.32 11.88 -4.63
C ALA A 85 19.68 12.56 -3.41
N HIS A 86 20.05 12.11 -2.21
CA HIS A 86 19.55 12.70 -0.97
C HIS A 86 20.03 14.15 -0.79
N LEU A 87 21.30 14.45 -1.09
CA LEU A 87 21.84 15.81 -0.97
C LEU A 87 21.12 16.80 -1.92
N LEU A 88 20.82 16.39 -3.15
CA LEU A 88 20.01 17.20 -4.07
C LEU A 88 18.62 17.47 -3.49
N GLN A 89 18.00 16.48 -2.87
CA GLN A 89 16.71 16.66 -2.19
C GLN A 89 16.81 17.68 -1.04
N LEU A 90 17.89 17.69 -0.27
CA LEU A 90 18.11 18.70 0.77
C LEU A 90 18.29 20.11 0.18
N CYS A 91 19.02 20.25 -0.94
CA CYS A 91 19.19 21.52 -1.63
C CYS A 91 17.85 22.10 -2.13
N LEU A 92 16.99 21.24 -2.68
CA LEU A 92 15.64 21.66 -3.11
C LEU A 92 14.74 22.05 -1.93
N LYS A 93 14.85 21.36 -0.77
CA LYS A 93 14.17 21.79 0.45
C LYS A 93 14.64 23.18 0.87
N LEU A 94 15.93 23.44 0.87
CA LEU A 94 16.48 24.77 1.21
C LEU A 94 15.95 25.86 0.28
N GLU A 95 15.80 25.56 -1.02
CA GLU A 95 15.38 26.54 -2.03
C GLU A 95 13.87 26.83 -1.99
N TYR A 96 13.03 25.82 -1.76
CA TYR A 96 11.58 25.94 -1.98
C TYR A 96 10.71 25.81 -0.72
N LEU A 97 11.27 25.32 0.40
CA LEU A 97 10.49 25.09 1.62
C LEU A 97 10.48 26.28 2.57
N PHE A 98 11.41 27.22 2.43
CA PHE A 98 11.57 28.35 3.35
C PHE A 98 11.13 29.66 2.70
N ALA A 99 10.27 30.41 3.39
CA ALA A 99 9.84 31.75 3.00
C ALA A 99 10.58 32.83 3.80
N GLY A 100 10.66 34.04 3.26
CA GLY A 100 11.36 35.17 3.89
C GLY A 100 12.90 35.10 3.85
N LEU A 101 13.48 34.21 3.03
CA LEU A 101 14.92 34.20 2.76
C LEU A 101 15.32 35.50 2.04
N ASP A 102 16.46 36.07 2.43
CA ASP A 102 17.01 37.21 1.71
C ASP A 102 17.79 36.77 0.46
N GLU A 103 18.24 37.74 -0.33
CA GLU A 103 18.95 37.46 -1.58
C GLU A 103 20.25 36.69 -1.35
N LYS A 104 20.93 36.91 -0.21
CA LYS A 104 22.21 36.28 0.16
C LYS A 104 22.01 34.83 0.57
N ASP A 105 20.96 34.55 1.34
CA ASP A 105 20.59 33.20 1.75
C ASP A 105 20.26 32.34 0.51
N LEU A 106 19.45 32.88 -0.41
CA LEU A 106 19.07 32.17 -1.63
C LEU A 106 20.27 32.00 -2.58
N ALA A 107 21.16 33.00 -2.68
CA ALA A 107 22.41 32.88 -3.41
C ALA A 107 23.29 31.74 -2.86
N ALA A 108 23.39 31.59 -1.54
CA ALA A 108 24.14 30.51 -0.92
C ALA A 108 23.55 29.13 -1.27
N VAL A 109 22.22 29.00 -1.21
CA VAL A 109 21.51 27.76 -1.58
C VAL A 109 21.70 27.39 -3.05
N LYS A 110 21.56 28.35 -3.97
CA LYS A 110 21.76 28.12 -5.42
C LYS A 110 23.18 27.64 -5.72
N GLN A 111 24.18 28.26 -5.10
CA GLN A 111 25.58 27.86 -5.27
C GLN A 111 25.89 26.47 -4.66
N LEU A 112 25.30 26.14 -3.51
CA LEU A 112 25.38 24.78 -2.94
C LEU A 112 24.73 23.72 -3.84
N LYS A 113 23.57 24.03 -4.43
CA LYS A 113 22.90 23.16 -5.40
C LYS A 113 23.75 22.98 -6.66
N LEU A 114 24.36 24.04 -7.18
CA LEU A 114 25.23 23.99 -8.35
C LEU A 114 26.44 23.07 -8.13
N ARG A 115 27.08 23.15 -6.96
CA ARG A 115 28.13 22.20 -6.55
C ARG A 115 27.64 20.75 -6.54
N THR A 116 26.46 20.53 -6.00
CA THR A 116 25.88 19.18 -5.90
C THR A 116 25.57 18.60 -7.29
N LEU A 117 25.06 19.42 -8.21
CA LEU A 117 24.82 19.03 -9.60
C LEU A 117 26.15 18.73 -10.33
N ALA A 118 27.19 19.53 -10.11
CA ALA A 118 28.52 19.26 -10.64
C ALA A 118 29.06 17.90 -10.16
N LEU A 119 28.92 17.60 -8.86
CA LEU A 119 29.29 16.30 -8.29
C LEU A 119 28.49 15.15 -8.92
N GLN A 120 27.17 15.32 -9.11
CA GLN A 120 26.34 14.32 -9.76
C GLN A 120 26.79 14.05 -11.20
N LEU A 121 27.07 15.11 -11.97
CA LEU A 121 27.53 14.98 -13.35
C LEU A 121 28.86 14.24 -13.44
N VAL A 122 29.83 14.60 -12.59
CA VAL A 122 31.13 13.92 -12.51
C VAL A 122 30.97 12.44 -12.13
N TYR A 123 30.14 12.14 -11.14
CA TYR A 123 29.85 10.77 -10.73
C TYR A 123 29.22 9.95 -11.86
N ILE A 124 28.22 10.50 -12.57
CA ILE A 124 27.54 9.77 -13.66
C ILE A 124 28.50 9.55 -14.84
N VAL A 125 29.32 10.52 -15.20
CA VAL A 125 30.25 10.40 -16.33
C VAL A 125 31.40 9.44 -16.03
N ARG A 126 31.89 9.37 -14.79
CA ARG A 126 33.10 8.61 -14.45
C ARG A 126 32.82 7.26 -13.80
N ALA A 127 31.78 7.18 -12.98
CA ALA A 127 31.51 6.06 -12.09
C ALA A 127 30.18 5.34 -12.40
N SER A 128 29.50 5.72 -13.49
CA SER A 128 28.23 5.11 -13.92
C SER A 128 28.22 4.87 -15.43
N ASN A 129 27.31 3.99 -15.88
CA ASN A 129 27.07 3.70 -17.30
C ASN A 129 25.82 4.42 -17.83
N LEU A 130 25.29 5.40 -17.09
CA LEU A 130 24.08 6.14 -17.45
C LEU A 130 24.39 7.28 -18.42
N SER A 131 23.42 7.61 -19.28
CA SER A 131 23.55 8.80 -20.15
C SER A 131 23.66 10.07 -19.32
N ALA A 132 24.67 10.88 -19.62
CA ALA A 132 24.96 12.13 -18.93
C ALA A 132 24.44 13.37 -19.68
N LEU A 133 23.85 13.21 -20.88
CA LEU A 133 23.49 14.34 -21.75
C LEU A 133 22.48 15.28 -21.08
N ALA A 134 21.30 14.77 -20.70
CA ALA A 134 20.26 15.57 -20.06
C ALA A 134 20.71 16.20 -18.72
N LEU A 135 21.62 15.52 -17.99
CA LEU A 135 22.19 16.06 -16.76
C LEU A 135 23.17 17.20 -17.01
N CYS A 136 23.95 17.09 -18.08
CA CYS A 136 24.85 18.14 -18.52
C CYS A 136 24.07 19.38 -18.95
N ASP A 137 23.02 19.21 -19.76
CA ASP A 137 22.16 20.32 -20.21
C ASP A 137 21.49 21.01 -19.01
N ASN A 138 20.96 20.22 -18.07
CA ASN A 138 20.38 20.77 -16.84
C ASN A 138 21.40 21.52 -15.98
N PHE A 139 22.61 20.98 -15.84
CA PHE A 139 23.69 21.63 -15.12
C PHE A 139 24.02 23.00 -15.74
N LEU A 140 24.17 23.08 -17.06
CA LEU A 140 24.47 24.34 -17.76
C LEU A 140 23.34 25.37 -17.62
N LEU A 141 22.09 24.94 -17.70
CA LEU A 141 20.94 25.82 -17.43
C LEU A 141 20.97 26.38 -15.99
N GLN A 142 21.39 25.57 -15.01
CA GLN A 142 21.54 26.03 -13.63
C GLN A 142 22.75 26.95 -13.44
N VAL A 143 23.83 26.77 -14.22
CA VAL A 143 24.97 27.71 -14.28
C VAL A 143 24.46 29.09 -14.72
N GLU A 144 23.81 29.17 -15.89
CA GLU A 144 23.28 30.44 -16.43
C GLU A 144 22.27 31.09 -15.48
N SER A 145 21.37 30.29 -14.91
CA SER A 145 20.38 30.80 -13.95
C SER A 145 21.02 31.35 -12.68
N THR A 146 22.10 30.73 -12.19
CA THR A 146 22.81 31.17 -10.99
C THR A 146 23.63 32.42 -11.28
N GLU A 147 24.29 32.47 -12.44
CA GLU A 147 25.06 33.64 -12.89
C GLU A 147 24.18 34.87 -13.06
N ARG A 148 23.02 34.71 -13.71
CA ARG A 148 22.02 35.77 -13.86
C ARG A 148 21.56 36.30 -12.50
N TYR A 149 21.17 35.40 -11.59
CA TYR A 149 20.70 35.78 -10.25
C TYR A 149 21.75 36.54 -9.44
N LEU A 150 23.00 36.05 -9.41
CA LEU A 150 24.09 36.74 -8.70
C LEU A 150 24.40 38.12 -9.30
N SER A 151 24.34 38.24 -10.63
CA SER A 151 24.53 39.50 -11.33
C SER A 151 23.43 40.53 -11.03
N GLU A 152 22.16 40.09 -11.03
CA GLU A 152 20.99 40.96 -10.74
C GLU A 152 21.00 41.47 -9.29
N THR A 153 21.39 40.63 -8.34
CA THR A 153 21.50 40.96 -6.91
C THR A 153 22.81 41.67 -6.53
N GLY A 154 23.80 41.75 -7.44
CA GLY A 154 25.12 42.32 -7.16
C GLY A 154 25.96 41.53 -6.14
N LEU A 155 25.65 40.24 -5.95
CA LEU A 155 26.36 39.38 -4.99
C LEU A 155 27.54 38.65 -5.63
N PRO A 156 28.71 38.57 -4.95
CA PRO A 156 29.87 37.90 -5.52
C PRO A 156 29.68 36.37 -5.53
N PRO A 157 30.05 35.68 -6.62
CA PRO A 157 30.13 34.23 -6.62
C PRO A 157 31.27 33.77 -5.71
N GLU A 158 31.08 32.65 -5.02
CA GLU A 158 32.14 32.02 -4.26
C GLU A 158 33.21 31.39 -5.18
N GLN A 159 34.36 31.02 -4.61
CA GLN A 159 35.53 30.54 -5.36
C GLN A 159 35.21 29.41 -6.37
N PHE A 160 34.43 28.41 -5.95
CA PHE A 160 34.03 27.30 -6.84
C PHE A 160 33.14 27.81 -7.98
N THR A 161 32.06 28.53 -7.65
CA THR A 161 31.09 29.06 -8.62
C THR A 161 31.74 30.00 -9.63
N SER A 162 32.62 30.90 -9.15
CA SER A 162 33.39 31.80 -10.00
C SER A 162 34.28 31.04 -10.99
N SER A 163 34.92 29.95 -10.54
CA SER A 163 35.73 29.10 -11.41
C SER A 163 34.85 28.38 -12.44
N VAL A 164 33.68 27.89 -12.05
CA VAL A 164 32.72 27.25 -12.98
C VAL A 164 32.26 28.24 -14.05
N PHE A 165 31.86 29.47 -13.68
CA PHE A 165 31.41 30.48 -14.66
C PHE A 165 32.51 30.79 -15.69
N LYS A 166 33.74 30.99 -15.21
CA LYS A 166 34.89 31.25 -16.08
C LYS A 166 35.13 30.11 -17.07
N GLU A 167 35.16 28.87 -16.58
CA GLU A 167 35.46 27.72 -17.43
C GLU A 167 34.30 27.42 -18.39
N MET A 168 33.05 27.43 -17.92
CA MET A 168 31.88 27.16 -18.77
C MET A 168 31.67 28.22 -19.84
N GLY A 169 31.94 29.50 -19.53
CA GLY A 169 31.88 30.59 -20.51
C GLY A 169 32.96 30.53 -21.60
N SER A 170 34.00 29.70 -21.42
CA SER A 170 35.08 29.51 -22.39
C SER A 170 34.93 28.26 -23.27
N LEU A 171 33.87 27.46 -23.08
CA LEU A 171 33.66 26.22 -23.80
C LEU A 171 33.00 26.44 -25.17
N GLU A 172 33.66 25.97 -26.24
CA GLU A 172 33.07 25.91 -27.58
C GLU A 172 32.00 24.82 -27.72
N GLU A 173 32.24 23.63 -27.15
CA GLU A 173 31.30 22.51 -27.12
C GLU A 173 31.17 21.91 -25.72
N ALA A 174 29.99 22.05 -25.11
CA ALA A 174 29.72 21.59 -23.75
C ALA A 174 29.31 20.10 -23.68
N LYS A 175 30.16 19.21 -24.20
CA LYS A 175 29.92 17.75 -24.11
C LYS A 175 30.07 17.25 -22.65
N PRO A 176 29.24 16.30 -22.18
CA PRO A 176 29.27 15.84 -20.78
C PRO A 176 30.66 15.40 -20.29
N GLY A 177 31.41 14.69 -21.13
CA GLY A 177 32.78 14.25 -20.81
C GLY A 177 33.78 15.39 -20.64
N THR A 178 33.66 16.45 -21.44
CA THR A 178 34.51 17.64 -21.35
C THR A 178 34.17 18.43 -20.09
N VAL A 179 32.88 18.67 -19.85
CA VAL A 179 32.39 19.39 -18.67
C VAL A 179 32.81 18.67 -17.39
N ALA A 180 32.60 17.35 -17.28
CA ALA A 180 33.01 16.59 -16.11
C ALA A 180 34.53 16.60 -15.86
N ARG A 181 35.35 16.62 -16.93
CA ARG A 181 36.82 16.70 -16.81
C ARG A 181 37.28 18.01 -16.18
N ILE A 182 36.60 19.11 -16.50
CA ILE A 182 36.88 20.44 -15.94
C ILE A 182 36.37 20.55 -14.51
N LEU A 183 35.16 20.02 -14.23
CA LEU A 183 34.56 20.11 -12.90
C LEU A 183 35.31 19.30 -11.84
N LEU A 184 35.89 18.15 -12.20
CA LEU A 184 36.58 17.27 -11.25
C LEU A 184 37.67 17.98 -10.42
N PRO A 185 38.68 18.65 -11.01
CA PRO A 185 39.70 19.35 -10.24
C PRO A 185 39.13 20.53 -9.44
N LEU A 186 38.04 21.16 -9.90
CA LEU A 186 37.37 22.25 -9.17
C LEU A 186 36.67 21.73 -7.91
N LEU A 187 36.01 20.58 -7.98
CA LEU A 187 35.36 19.93 -6.84
C LEU A 187 36.38 19.48 -5.78
N GLN A 188 37.51 18.91 -6.21
CA GLN A 188 38.58 18.42 -5.32
C GLN A 188 39.30 19.55 -4.57
N LYS A 189 39.38 20.74 -5.16
CA LYS A 189 40.00 21.93 -4.53
C LYS A 189 38.99 22.82 -3.80
N SER A 190 37.71 22.43 -3.76
CA SER A 190 36.65 23.30 -3.26
C SER A 190 36.72 23.44 -1.74
N ILE A 191 36.59 24.68 -1.26
CA ILE A 191 36.41 25.02 0.15
C ILE A 191 34.94 25.39 0.35
N HIS A 192 34.33 24.89 1.42
CA HIS A 192 32.94 25.21 1.75
C HIS A 192 32.85 26.60 2.38
N PRO A 193 31.93 27.47 1.90
CA PRO A 193 31.69 28.76 2.53
C PRO A 193 31.08 28.56 3.93
N PRO A 194 31.15 29.58 4.81
CA PRO A 194 30.42 29.53 6.06
C PRO A 194 28.90 29.40 5.81
N PRO A 195 28.14 28.80 6.75
CA PRO A 195 26.69 28.79 6.66
C PRO A 195 26.09 30.21 6.60
N PRO A 196 24.97 30.39 5.89
CA PRO A 196 24.26 31.67 5.81
C PRO A 196 23.73 32.11 7.19
N ARG A 197 23.45 33.42 7.31
CA ARG A 197 22.96 34.07 8.53
C ARG A 197 21.57 34.66 8.27
N PRO A 198 20.53 33.82 8.15
CA PRO A 198 19.19 34.28 7.84
C PRO A 198 18.62 35.24 8.91
N LYS A 199 17.64 36.04 8.50
CA LYS A 199 16.84 36.88 9.42
C LYS A 199 15.89 36.01 10.27
N THR A 200 15.46 36.52 11.42
CA THR A 200 14.42 35.87 12.26
C THR A 200 13.05 35.77 11.59
N THR A 201 12.84 36.51 10.49
CA THR A 201 11.62 36.49 9.69
C THR A 201 11.48 35.23 8.85
N VAL A 202 12.55 34.42 8.69
CA VAL A 202 12.51 33.18 7.91
C VAL A 202 11.56 32.18 8.55
N ARG A 203 10.60 31.69 7.75
CA ARG A 203 9.62 30.69 8.15
C ARG A 203 9.73 29.45 7.25
N MET A 204 9.50 28.29 7.84
CA MET A 204 9.44 27.02 7.11
C MET A 204 7.98 26.75 6.73
N CYS A 205 7.73 26.41 5.47
CA CYS A 205 6.43 25.98 5.01
C CYS A 205 6.06 24.64 5.67
N GLN A 206 4.87 24.62 6.27
CA GLN A 206 4.33 23.47 6.96
C GLN A 206 2.84 23.40 6.66
N ALA A 207 2.26 22.22 6.72
CA ALA A 207 0.82 22.07 6.69
C ALA A 207 0.35 21.09 7.78
N THR A 208 -0.89 21.31 8.19
CA THR A 208 -1.60 20.51 9.18
C THR A 208 -2.89 20.00 8.53
N ILE A 209 -3.03 18.68 8.47
CA ILE A 209 -4.27 18.05 7.98
C ILE A 209 -5.22 17.91 9.17
N ASN A 210 -6.34 18.62 9.10
CA ASN A 210 -7.42 18.61 10.08
C ASN A 210 -8.38 17.45 9.79
N THR A 211 -8.78 17.28 8.52
CA THR A 211 -9.63 16.18 8.04
C THR A 211 -9.01 15.58 6.77
N PRO A 212 -8.93 14.26 6.61
CA PRO A 212 -9.39 13.20 7.52
C PRO A 212 -8.55 13.11 8.80
N SER A 213 -9.20 12.82 9.93
CA SER A 213 -8.51 12.66 11.21
C SER A 213 -7.61 11.43 11.17
N ALA A 214 -6.50 11.43 11.91
CA ALA A 214 -5.65 10.25 12.05
C ALA A 214 -6.28 9.14 12.90
N ASN A 215 -7.57 9.26 13.25
CA ASN A 215 -8.20 8.33 14.18
C ASN A 215 -8.42 6.99 13.46
N ILE A 216 -7.62 6.00 13.86
CA ILE A 216 -7.50 4.66 13.29
C ILE A 216 -8.82 3.88 13.43
N GLU A 217 -9.76 4.32 14.27
CA GLU A 217 -10.96 3.56 14.59
C GLU A 217 -12.09 3.66 13.55
N VAL A 218 -12.10 4.69 12.68
CA VAL A 218 -13.19 4.89 11.71
C VAL A 218 -12.73 4.49 10.32
N ALA A 219 -13.02 3.25 9.93
CA ALA A 219 -12.76 2.77 8.59
C ALA A 219 -13.71 3.41 7.55
N LEU A 220 -13.17 4.05 6.52
CA LEU A 220 -13.94 4.56 5.39
C LEU A 220 -14.28 3.40 4.44
N LYS A 221 -15.57 3.24 4.11
CA LYS A 221 -16.07 2.10 3.33
C LYS A 221 -16.32 2.49 1.89
N PHE A 222 -15.48 2.03 0.95
CA PHE A 222 -15.62 2.33 -0.47
C PHE A 222 -15.94 1.09 -1.30
N THR A 223 -16.61 1.29 -2.44
CA THR A 223 -16.86 0.22 -3.40
C THR A 223 -15.70 0.16 -4.38
N ALA A 224 -15.08 -1.00 -4.52
CA ALA A 224 -14.00 -1.21 -5.47
C ALA A 224 -14.44 -0.85 -6.90
N GLY A 225 -13.58 -0.16 -7.64
CA GLY A 225 -13.86 0.32 -8.98
C GLY A 225 -14.78 1.55 -9.06
N LEU A 226 -15.36 2.02 -7.95
CA LEU A 226 -16.06 3.30 -7.87
C LEU A 226 -15.19 4.38 -7.23
N VAL A 227 -15.53 5.63 -7.49
CA VAL A 227 -14.86 6.79 -6.91
C VAL A 227 -15.52 7.13 -5.58
N MET A 228 -14.74 7.18 -4.51
CA MET A 228 -15.13 7.75 -3.22
C MET A 228 -14.53 9.15 -3.08
N GLY A 229 -15.35 10.11 -2.65
CA GLY A 229 -14.87 11.41 -2.20
C GLY A 229 -14.58 11.40 -0.70
N ILE A 230 -13.35 11.73 -0.32
CA ILE A 230 -12.94 11.95 1.06
C ILE A 230 -12.85 13.45 1.29
N PRO A 231 -13.64 14.04 2.21
CA PRO A 231 -13.48 15.43 2.62
C PRO A 231 -12.06 15.67 3.13
N PHE A 232 -11.42 16.73 2.62
CA PHE A 232 -10.06 17.07 2.95
C PHE A 232 -9.98 18.53 3.36
N ASP A 233 -9.62 18.76 4.63
CA ASP A 233 -9.44 20.08 5.22
C ASP A 233 -8.05 20.16 5.82
N ALA A 234 -7.26 21.12 5.35
CA ALA A 234 -5.91 21.34 5.81
C ALA A 234 -5.56 22.83 5.83
N GLU A 235 -4.74 23.20 6.80
CA GLU A 235 -4.12 24.53 6.88
C GLU A 235 -2.68 24.41 6.42
N ILE A 236 -2.30 25.29 5.48
CA ILE A 236 -0.95 25.37 4.95
C ILE A 236 -0.38 26.74 5.32
N PHE A 237 0.77 26.75 5.97
CA PHE A 237 1.44 27.94 6.45
C PHE A 237 2.65 28.26 5.58
N CYS A 238 2.90 29.56 5.36
CA CYS A 238 4.08 30.09 4.68
C CYS A 238 4.33 29.49 3.28
N LEU A 239 3.26 29.23 2.51
CA LEU A 239 3.38 28.69 1.15
C LEU A 239 3.70 29.81 0.16
N GLN A 240 4.83 29.69 -0.54
CA GLN A 240 5.27 30.68 -1.53
C GLN A 240 4.47 30.62 -2.83
N ASN A 241 4.25 29.42 -3.37
CA ASN A 241 3.60 29.21 -4.66
C ASN A 241 2.53 28.12 -4.55
N PRO A 242 1.23 28.43 -4.65
CA PRO A 242 0.17 27.43 -4.57
C PRO A 242 0.13 26.48 -5.77
N ASN A 243 0.71 26.83 -6.92
CA ASN A 243 0.65 25.99 -8.12
C ASN A 243 1.47 24.69 -8.00
N VAL A 244 2.45 24.61 -7.10
CA VAL A 244 3.26 23.40 -6.86
C VAL A 244 2.63 22.48 -5.81
N LEU A 245 1.54 22.89 -5.16
CA LEU A 245 0.86 22.11 -4.14
C LEU A 245 0.17 20.89 -4.76
N ARG A 246 0.36 19.71 -4.18
CA ARG A 246 -0.34 18.46 -4.53
C ARG A 246 -0.81 17.75 -3.28
N ILE A 247 -1.93 17.04 -3.40
CA ILE A 247 -2.33 16.03 -2.43
C ILE A 247 -1.81 14.69 -2.92
N ARG A 248 -0.95 14.04 -2.14
CA ARG A 248 -0.44 12.71 -2.45
C ARG A 248 -1.27 11.66 -1.73
N VAL A 249 -1.86 10.76 -2.50
CA VAL A 249 -2.52 9.54 -2.04
C VAL A 249 -1.62 8.38 -2.37
N LYS A 250 -1.17 7.63 -1.36
CA LYS A 250 -0.41 6.41 -1.52
C LYS A 250 -1.26 5.22 -1.10
N TYR A 251 -1.45 4.31 -2.03
CA TYR A 251 -2.24 3.10 -1.89
C TYR A 251 -1.42 1.95 -1.27
N PRO A 252 -2.08 0.89 -0.75
CA PRO A 252 -1.42 -0.27 -0.16
C PRO A 252 -0.49 -1.02 -1.13
N ASP A 253 -0.86 -1.05 -2.41
CA ASP A 253 -0.08 -1.65 -3.50
C ASP A 253 1.13 -0.79 -3.93
N GLN A 254 1.45 0.24 -3.16
CA GLN A 254 2.50 1.24 -3.41
C GLN A 254 2.23 2.19 -4.58
N GLN A 255 1.07 2.12 -5.24
CA GLN A 255 0.71 3.13 -6.23
C GLN A 255 0.56 4.50 -5.57
N ILE A 256 1.01 5.53 -6.29
CA ILE A 256 0.96 6.91 -5.82
C ILE A 256 0.19 7.74 -6.83
N GLN A 257 -0.83 8.43 -6.34
CA GLN A 257 -1.58 9.41 -7.11
C GLN A 257 -1.30 10.81 -6.55
N LEU A 258 -0.95 11.73 -7.45
CA LEU A 258 -0.78 13.16 -7.14
C LEU A 258 -1.99 13.92 -7.68
N ILE A 259 -2.76 14.50 -6.77
CA ILE A 259 -3.98 15.23 -7.09
C ILE A 259 -3.68 16.72 -7.00
N VAL A 260 -4.04 17.45 -8.07
CA VAL A 260 -3.95 18.91 -8.11
C VAL A 260 -5.20 19.49 -7.44
N PRO A 261 -5.08 20.24 -6.33
CA PRO A 261 -6.23 20.88 -5.71
C PRO A 261 -6.78 21.98 -6.64
N LYS A 262 -8.10 22.16 -6.65
CA LYS A 262 -8.72 23.26 -7.39
C LYS A 262 -8.32 24.59 -6.76
N LYS A 263 -8.04 25.61 -7.59
CA LYS A 263 -7.69 26.94 -7.10
C LYS A 263 -8.80 27.59 -6.27
N SER A 264 -10.07 27.28 -6.57
CA SER A 264 -11.25 27.73 -5.81
C SER A 264 -11.31 27.19 -4.38
N ASP A 265 -10.66 26.06 -4.13
CA ASP A 265 -10.72 25.32 -2.86
C ASP A 265 -9.64 25.82 -1.88
N LEU A 266 -8.68 26.62 -2.38
CA LEU A 266 -7.63 27.29 -1.62
C LEU A 266 -8.10 28.69 -1.22
N ARG A 267 -8.40 28.88 0.07
CA ARG A 267 -8.76 30.18 0.63
C ARG A 267 -7.54 30.78 1.33
N LEU A 268 -7.23 32.03 1.02
CA LEU A 268 -6.19 32.78 1.72
C LEU A 268 -6.67 33.05 3.15
N LEU A 269 -5.84 32.73 4.14
CA LEU A 269 -6.09 33.09 5.53
C LEU A 269 -5.48 34.48 5.80
N PRO A 270 -6.08 35.29 6.68
CA PRO A 270 -5.43 36.50 7.17
C PRO A 270 -4.08 36.11 7.76
N ASN A 271 -3.00 36.71 7.28
CA ASN A 271 -1.71 36.52 7.92
C ASN A 271 -1.77 37.26 9.27
N ASP A 272 -1.36 36.61 10.36
CA ASP A 272 -1.15 37.27 11.67
C ASP A 272 -0.19 38.49 11.57
N ALA A 273 0.51 38.63 10.43
CA ALA A 273 1.34 39.76 10.08
C ALA A 273 0.60 41.09 9.89
N GLU A 274 -0.74 41.12 9.69
CA GLU A 274 -1.48 42.40 9.74
C GLU A 274 -1.59 42.97 11.16
N MET A 275 -1.37 42.17 12.21
CA MET A 275 -1.27 42.66 13.60
C MET A 275 0.18 43.01 14.02
N GLY A 276 1.17 42.78 13.13
CA GLY A 276 2.60 42.93 13.42
C GLY A 276 3.36 43.85 12.45
N SER A 277 2.67 44.62 11.60
CA SER A 277 3.30 45.56 10.65
C SER A 277 3.85 46.83 11.32
N LEU A 278 4.71 46.65 12.33
CA LEU A 278 5.56 47.71 12.89
C LEU A 278 7.02 47.62 12.41
N SER A 279 7.38 46.60 11.62
CA SER A 279 8.70 46.52 10.97
C SER A 279 8.57 46.65 9.45
N GLY A 280 8.88 47.85 8.94
CA GLY A 280 8.70 48.26 7.54
C GLY A 280 9.70 47.70 6.52
N ASP A 281 9.96 46.38 6.53
CA ASP A 281 10.80 45.74 5.51
C ASP A 281 9.89 45.17 4.40
N LYS A 282 9.70 45.93 3.30
CA LYS A 282 8.75 45.62 2.21
C LYS A 282 9.22 44.54 1.24
N ASP A 283 10.46 44.08 1.35
CA ASP A 283 11.14 43.35 0.27
C ASP A 283 11.18 41.81 0.43
N THR A 284 10.70 41.24 1.54
CA THR A 284 10.68 39.79 1.74
C THR A 284 9.27 39.22 1.75
N ASN A 285 8.93 38.34 0.80
CA ASN A 285 7.66 37.62 0.80
C ASN A 285 7.63 36.59 1.96
N PRO A 286 6.82 36.79 3.01
CA PRO A 286 6.79 35.89 4.17
C PRO A 286 6.08 34.56 3.87
N GLY A 287 5.58 34.38 2.64
CA GLY A 287 4.71 33.28 2.28
C GLY A 287 3.29 33.54 2.75
N ASN A 288 2.33 32.90 2.08
CA ASN A 288 0.92 33.06 2.39
C ASN A 288 0.40 31.86 3.17
N ASN A 289 -0.49 32.13 4.13
CA ASN A 289 -1.25 31.09 4.81
C ASN A 289 -2.52 30.78 4.03
N TYR A 290 -2.83 29.50 3.86
CA TYR A 290 -4.01 29.03 3.14
C TYR A 290 -4.76 28.01 3.96
N ARG A 291 -6.07 27.97 3.79
CA ARG A 291 -6.91 26.83 4.13
C ARG A 291 -7.35 26.16 2.84
N LEU A 292 -7.05 24.88 2.71
CA LEU A 292 -7.46 24.04 1.60
C LEU A 292 -8.65 23.19 2.04
N PHE A 293 -9.81 23.45 1.44
CA PHE A 293 -11.02 22.66 1.65
C PHE A 293 -11.46 22.03 0.34
N THR A 294 -11.17 20.75 0.15
CA THR A 294 -11.43 20.04 -1.10
C THR A 294 -11.96 18.62 -0.84
N THR A 295 -12.28 17.90 -1.92
CA THR A 295 -12.65 16.48 -1.85
C THR A 295 -11.61 15.65 -2.59
N VAL A 296 -10.91 14.79 -1.86
CA VAL A 296 -9.93 13.87 -2.41
C VAL A 296 -10.67 12.67 -2.98
N LEU A 297 -10.61 12.51 -4.30
CA LEU A 297 -11.24 11.40 -5.01
C LEU A 297 -10.30 10.20 -4.98
N ILE A 298 -10.76 9.11 -4.38
CA ILE A 298 -10.03 7.85 -4.28
C ILE A 298 -10.80 6.78 -5.05
N SER A 299 -10.10 6.03 -5.90
CA SER A 299 -10.65 4.84 -6.54
C SER A 299 -9.57 3.79 -6.62
N HIS A 300 -9.90 2.56 -6.21
CA HIS A 300 -8.98 1.45 -6.26
C HIS A 300 -9.74 0.14 -6.47
N GLN A 301 -9.03 -0.89 -6.96
CA GLN A 301 -9.52 -2.26 -7.01
C GLN A 301 -9.62 -2.86 -5.59
N VAL A 302 -10.29 -4.00 -5.49
CA VAL A 302 -10.65 -4.65 -4.22
C VAL A 302 -9.43 -4.90 -3.32
N TRP A 303 -9.54 -4.59 -2.02
CA TRP A 303 -8.63 -5.08 -0.97
C TRP A 303 -9.35 -6.14 -0.13
N THR A 304 -8.70 -7.20 0.33
CA THR A 304 -9.38 -8.22 1.19
C THR A 304 -9.65 -7.73 2.61
N GLU A 305 -8.85 -6.77 3.09
CA GLU A 305 -8.77 -6.39 4.50
C GLU A 305 -8.86 -4.88 4.67
N ALA A 306 -9.00 -4.46 5.93
CA ALA A 306 -8.82 -3.08 6.34
C ALA A 306 -7.41 -2.59 5.95
N CYS A 307 -7.27 -1.88 4.84
CA CYS A 307 -5.96 -1.40 4.38
C CYS A 307 -5.77 0.09 4.64
N TYR A 308 -4.53 0.48 4.90
CA TYR A 308 -4.15 1.86 5.13
C TYR A 308 -3.93 2.60 3.81
N VAL A 309 -4.64 3.70 3.61
CA VAL A 309 -4.31 4.69 2.60
C VAL A 309 -3.61 5.86 3.27
N ASP A 310 -2.43 6.18 2.76
CA ASP A 310 -1.61 7.28 3.23
C ASP A 310 -1.97 8.54 2.43
N ILE A 311 -2.58 9.54 3.08
CA ILE A 311 -2.84 10.85 2.49
C ILE A 311 -1.88 11.88 3.10
N SER A 312 -1.29 12.72 2.25
CA SER A 312 -0.35 13.76 2.67
C SER A 312 -0.35 14.94 1.70
N ILE A 313 0.17 16.08 2.12
CA ILE A 313 0.36 17.24 1.25
C ILE A 313 1.83 17.31 0.88
N VAL A 314 2.08 17.50 -0.42
CA VAL A 314 3.42 17.59 -0.97
C VAL A 314 3.57 18.79 -1.90
N LEU A 315 4.81 19.27 -2.06
CA LEU A 315 5.20 20.19 -3.11
C LEU A 315 5.80 19.37 -4.26
N ASP A 316 5.25 19.52 -5.46
CA ASP A 316 5.70 18.88 -6.70
C ASP A 316 6.46 19.87 -7.56
N LEU A 317 7.77 19.66 -7.68
CA LEU A 317 8.68 20.50 -8.46
C LEU A 317 9.00 19.93 -9.85
N SER A 318 8.23 18.94 -10.32
CA SER A 318 8.55 18.21 -11.56
C SER A 318 8.66 19.09 -12.81
N GLU A 319 7.88 20.17 -12.88
CA GLU A 319 7.92 21.14 -14.00
C GLU A 319 9.14 22.07 -13.94
N LYS A 320 9.59 22.47 -12.74
CA LYS A 320 10.71 23.41 -12.57
C LYS A 320 12.08 22.72 -12.61
N GLU A 321 12.13 21.45 -12.19
CA GLU A 321 13.38 20.68 -12.05
C GLU A 321 13.36 19.45 -12.96
N SER A 322 12.98 19.64 -14.23
CA SER A 322 12.76 18.58 -15.21
C SER A 322 13.99 17.70 -15.52
N GLY A 323 15.20 18.18 -15.20
CA GLY A 323 16.48 17.51 -15.45
C GLY A 323 16.98 16.53 -14.38
N LEU A 324 16.30 16.36 -13.24
CA LEU A 324 16.76 15.47 -12.17
C LEU A 324 16.43 13.99 -12.44
N VAL A 325 17.38 13.07 -12.24
CA VAL A 325 17.31 11.65 -12.66
C VAL A 325 16.11 10.86 -12.09
N HIS A 326 15.58 11.22 -10.91
CA HIS A 326 14.49 10.45 -10.27
C HIS A 326 13.29 11.33 -9.91
N SER A 327 12.10 10.92 -10.34
CA SER A 327 10.81 11.55 -10.01
C SER A 327 10.56 11.67 -8.49
N ALA A 328 11.01 10.69 -7.71
CA ALA A 328 10.89 10.69 -6.23
C ALA A 328 11.70 11.80 -5.54
N GLN A 329 12.71 12.38 -6.19
CA GLN A 329 13.52 13.48 -5.63
C GLN A 329 12.80 14.83 -5.66
N ARG A 330 11.71 14.94 -6.44
CA ARG A 330 11.03 16.20 -6.75
C ARG A 330 9.79 16.47 -5.89
N LEU A 331 9.53 15.60 -4.91
CA LEU A 331 8.38 15.65 -4.01
C LEU A 331 8.82 15.95 -2.58
N PHE A 332 8.30 17.04 -2.00
CA PHE A 332 8.60 17.45 -0.62
C PHE A 332 7.37 17.33 0.24
N TRP A 333 7.53 16.67 1.38
CA TRP A 333 6.48 16.57 2.37
C TRP A 333 6.45 17.85 3.19
N ILE A 334 5.26 18.44 3.29
CA ILE A 334 5.02 19.59 4.19
C ILE A 334 4.11 19.22 5.37
N THR A 335 3.62 17.97 5.42
CA THR A 335 2.80 17.42 6.51
C THR A 335 3.40 16.11 7.03
N SER A 336 3.03 15.72 8.25
CA SER A 336 3.02 14.32 8.65
C SER A 336 1.95 13.54 7.84
N THR A 337 2.19 12.25 7.59
CA THR A 337 1.26 11.39 6.82
C THR A 337 0.03 11.07 7.67
N ARG A 338 -1.19 11.23 7.11
CA ARG A 338 -2.43 10.73 7.73
C ARG A 338 -2.79 9.37 7.14
N ARG A 339 -2.98 8.38 8.00
CA ARG A 339 -3.42 7.02 7.65
C ARG A 339 -4.92 6.88 7.85
N ILE A 340 -5.59 6.29 6.86
CA ILE A 340 -7.02 5.96 6.94
C ILE A 340 -7.19 4.49 6.65
N ILE A 341 -8.04 3.81 7.44
CA ILE A 341 -8.37 2.40 7.24
C ILE A 341 -9.54 2.26 6.27
N MET A 342 -9.46 1.32 5.34
CA MET A 342 -10.55 1.03 4.39
C MET A 342 -10.91 -0.45 4.40
N LEU A 343 -12.15 -0.79 4.79
CA LEU A 343 -12.61 -2.18 4.97
C LEU A 343 -13.43 -2.67 3.76
N ASN A 344 -13.10 -3.88 3.28
CA ASN A 344 -13.92 -4.61 2.32
C ASN A 344 -14.94 -5.50 3.06
N ALA A 345 -16.18 -5.47 2.58
CA ALA A 345 -17.32 -6.11 3.24
C ALA A 345 -18.26 -6.72 2.20
N THR A 346 -17.74 -7.57 1.30
CA THR A 346 -18.46 -8.07 0.11
C THR A 346 -19.87 -8.57 0.44
N VAL A 347 -20.04 -9.41 1.47
CA VAL A 347 -21.37 -9.92 1.86
C VAL A 347 -22.27 -8.80 2.39
N SER A 348 -21.77 -7.92 3.25
CA SER A 348 -22.54 -6.77 3.77
C SER A 348 -22.93 -5.80 2.65
N PHE A 349 -22.05 -5.60 1.67
CA PHE A 349 -22.26 -4.78 0.48
C PHE A 349 -23.34 -5.37 -0.42
N LEU A 350 -23.20 -6.65 -0.78
CA LEU A 350 -24.16 -7.35 -1.63
C LEU A 350 -25.56 -7.38 -1.00
N ARG A 351 -25.65 -7.56 0.33
CA ARG A 351 -26.92 -7.46 1.06
C ARG A 351 -27.55 -6.07 0.94
N ARG A 352 -26.78 -5.00 1.12
CA ARG A 352 -27.29 -3.63 0.95
C ARG A 352 -27.75 -3.37 -0.48
N ALA A 353 -26.97 -3.79 -1.48
CA ALA A 353 -27.32 -3.65 -2.89
C ALA A 353 -28.64 -4.36 -3.24
N LYS A 354 -28.87 -5.55 -2.66
CA LYS A 354 -30.10 -6.33 -2.81
C LYS A 354 -31.21 -5.95 -1.81
N GLN A 355 -31.03 -4.90 -1.01
CA GLN A 355 -31.97 -4.45 0.03
C GLN A 355 -32.38 -5.57 1.02
N LEU A 356 -31.44 -6.48 1.31
CA LEU A 356 -31.64 -7.57 2.26
C LEU A 356 -31.40 -7.09 3.70
N PRO A 357 -32.18 -7.58 4.69
CA PRO A 357 -32.05 -7.15 6.07
C PRO A 357 -30.67 -7.46 6.64
N LEU A 358 -30.12 -6.54 7.44
CA LEU A 358 -28.88 -6.74 8.19
C LEU A 358 -29.21 -7.02 9.66
N PRO A 359 -28.42 -7.83 10.38
CA PRO A 359 -28.62 -8.10 11.79
C PRO A 359 -28.35 -6.86 12.66
N GLY A 360 -28.87 -6.88 13.89
CA GLY A 360 -28.70 -5.80 14.86
C GLY A 360 -29.19 -4.46 14.32
N ASN A 361 -28.37 -3.41 14.45
CA ASN A 361 -28.68 -2.06 14.00
C ASN A 361 -28.30 -1.82 12.52
N GLY A 362 -28.01 -2.89 11.76
CA GLY A 362 -27.59 -2.79 10.36
C GLY A 362 -26.16 -2.25 10.17
N THR A 363 -25.39 -2.19 11.25
CA THR A 363 -23.97 -1.82 11.21
C THR A 363 -23.12 -2.98 10.68
N TYR A 364 -21.91 -2.67 10.20
CA TYR A 364 -20.97 -3.75 9.84
C TYR A 364 -20.47 -4.51 11.07
N GLU A 365 -20.37 -3.84 12.22
CA GLU A 365 -19.95 -4.47 13.46
C GLU A 365 -20.97 -5.52 13.92
N ASP A 366 -22.26 -5.18 13.93
CA ASP A 366 -23.33 -6.14 14.21
C ASP A 366 -23.39 -7.26 13.18
N PHE A 367 -23.12 -6.94 11.91
CA PHE A 367 -23.01 -7.93 10.85
C PHE A 367 -21.83 -8.88 11.09
N SER A 368 -20.65 -8.37 11.42
CA SER A 368 -19.46 -9.16 11.72
C SER A 368 -19.68 -10.03 12.96
N LYS A 369 -20.23 -9.47 14.03
CA LYS A 369 -20.59 -10.21 15.26
C LYS A 369 -21.58 -11.34 14.95
N ALA A 370 -22.57 -11.09 14.10
CA ALA A 370 -23.56 -12.10 13.71
C ALA A 370 -23.00 -13.21 12.79
N LEU A 371 -21.80 -13.05 12.22
CA LEU A 371 -21.12 -14.08 11.45
C LEU A 371 -20.10 -14.88 12.26
N LEU A 372 -19.68 -14.39 13.41
CA LEU A 372 -18.66 -15.02 14.25
C LEU A 372 -19.30 -16.04 15.20
N ILE A 373 -18.79 -17.28 15.17
CA ILE A 373 -19.11 -18.31 16.16
C ILE A 373 -17.98 -18.32 17.18
N THR A 374 -18.23 -17.73 18.35
CA THR A 374 -17.23 -17.57 19.41
C THR A 374 -17.26 -18.68 20.46
N GLU A 375 -18.39 -19.39 20.56
CA GLU A 375 -18.58 -20.46 21.53
C GLU A 375 -18.97 -21.76 20.82
N PRO A 376 -18.43 -22.92 21.28
CA PRO A 376 -18.84 -24.22 20.76
C PRO A 376 -20.33 -24.49 21.03
N ASP A 377 -21.09 -24.84 19.99
CA ASP A 377 -22.53 -25.19 20.07
C ASP A 377 -22.86 -26.27 19.00
N THR A 378 -24.10 -26.51 18.63
CA THR A 378 -24.49 -27.50 17.61
C THR A 378 -24.07 -27.10 16.18
N LEU A 379 -23.93 -28.09 15.28
CA LEU A 379 -23.76 -27.84 13.85
C LEU A 379 -24.84 -26.90 13.27
N GLN A 380 -26.08 -26.99 13.75
CA GLN A 380 -27.16 -26.09 13.32
C GLN A 380 -26.87 -24.63 13.72
N HIS A 381 -26.33 -24.40 14.92
CA HIS A 381 -25.88 -23.09 15.35
C HIS A 381 -24.71 -22.60 14.48
N PHE A 382 -23.72 -23.47 14.21
CA PHE A 382 -22.57 -23.17 13.35
C PHE A 382 -22.99 -22.77 11.92
N LEU A 383 -24.04 -23.39 11.38
CA LEU A 383 -24.59 -23.08 10.06
C LEU A 383 -25.52 -21.86 10.04
N SER A 384 -25.95 -21.36 11.20
CA SER A 384 -26.91 -20.25 11.30
C SER A 384 -26.47 -18.95 10.60
N PRO A 385 -25.17 -18.59 10.49
CA PRO A 385 -24.73 -17.40 9.76
C PRO A 385 -25.04 -17.46 8.26
N TYR A 386 -25.21 -18.64 7.66
CA TYR A 386 -25.49 -18.79 6.23
C TYR A 386 -26.81 -18.15 5.80
N LYS A 387 -27.74 -17.88 6.73
CA LYS A 387 -28.96 -17.08 6.49
C LYS A 387 -28.64 -15.63 6.08
N TYR A 388 -27.49 -15.11 6.52
CA TYR A 388 -26.99 -13.80 6.14
C TYR A 388 -26.07 -13.87 4.91
N ILE A 389 -25.34 -14.98 4.72
CA ILE A 389 -24.33 -15.07 3.66
C ILE A 389 -24.97 -15.46 2.31
N THR A 390 -25.70 -16.58 2.25
CA THR A 390 -26.20 -17.16 1.00
C THR A 390 -27.07 -16.20 0.18
N PRO A 391 -28.07 -15.50 0.77
CA PRO A 391 -28.92 -14.60 0.00
C PRO A 391 -28.16 -13.43 -0.64
N ALA A 392 -26.98 -13.07 -0.13
CA ALA A 392 -26.19 -11.97 -0.64
C ALA A 392 -25.70 -12.23 -2.08
N TYR A 393 -25.25 -13.46 -2.37
CA TYR A 393 -24.72 -13.82 -3.69
C TYR A 393 -25.65 -14.73 -4.51
N ALA A 394 -26.67 -15.34 -3.89
CA ALA A 394 -27.59 -16.23 -4.60
C ALA A 394 -28.24 -15.55 -5.83
N GLY A 395 -28.22 -16.25 -6.96
CA GLY A 395 -28.80 -15.81 -8.23
C GLY A 395 -28.06 -14.67 -8.93
N ASP A 396 -26.89 -14.27 -8.44
CA ASP A 396 -26.09 -13.17 -8.97
C ASP A 396 -24.72 -13.67 -9.43
N MET A 397 -24.57 -13.86 -10.73
CA MET A 397 -23.38 -14.45 -11.34
C MET A 397 -22.16 -13.54 -11.16
N ALA A 398 -22.34 -12.22 -11.18
CA ALA A 398 -21.25 -11.29 -10.91
C ALA A 398 -20.78 -11.38 -9.45
N ALA A 399 -21.71 -11.55 -8.51
CA ALA A 399 -21.37 -11.82 -7.12
C ALA A 399 -20.63 -13.16 -6.94
N ASN A 400 -21.09 -14.23 -7.61
CA ASN A 400 -20.42 -15.55 -7.58
C ASN A 400 -18.99 -15.48 -8.15
N GLU A 401 -18.79 -14.81 -9.30
CA GLU A 401 -17.45 -14.57 -9.86
C GLU A 401 -16.56 -13.78 -8.89
N ARG A 402 -17.12 -12.74 -8.26
CA ARG A 402 -16.39 -11.89 -7.31
C ARG A 402 -15.93 -12.65 -6.08
N ILE A 403 -16.83 -13.38 -5.40
CA ILE A 403 -16.46 -14.13 -4.18
C ILE A 403 -15.44 -15.23 -4.48
N ALA A 404 -15.52 -15.84 -5.67
CA ALA A 404 -14.55 -16.84 -6.11
C ALA A 404 -13.15 -16.23 -6.32
N TYR A 405 -13.06 -15.07 -6.96
CA TYR A 405 -11.80 -14.33 -7.10
C TYR A 405 -11.23 -13.88 -5.74
N GLU A 406 -12.09 -13.36 -4.85
CA GLU A 406 -11.68 -12.93 -3.51
C GLU A 406 -11.20 -14.09 -2.64
N TYR A 407 -11.76 -15.30 -2.81
CA TYR A 407 -11.25 -16.51 -2.18
C TYR A 407 -9.80 -16.79 -2.56
N CYS A 408 -9.45 -16.70 -3.85
CA CYS A 408 -8.07 -16.91 -4.33
C CYS A 408 -7.08 -15.96 -3.64
N MET A 409 -7.47 -14.69 -3.49
CA MET A 409 -6.68 -13.67 -2.84
C MET A 409 -6.40 -14.01 -1.36
N ASN A 410 -7.40 -14.52 -0.64
CA ASN A 410 -7.25 -14.96 0.75
C ASN A 410 -6.39 -16.22 0.86
N ALA A 411 -6.64 -17.22 0.01
CA ALA A 411 -5.87 -18.46 -0.01
C ALA A 411 -4.37 -18.20 -0.24
N ALA A 412 -4.03 -17.29 -1.15
CA ALA A 412 -2.65 -16.90 -1.40
C ALA A 412 -1.99 -16.22 -0.19
N LYS A 413 -2.74 -15.38 0.56
CA LYS A 413 -2.26 -14.77 1.81
C LYS A 413 -1.97 -15.79 2.89
N ASP A 414 -2.77 -16.86 2.94
CA ASP A 414 -2.57 -17.99 3.86
C ASP A 414 -1.46 -18.96 3.37
N ASN A 415 -0.72 -18.59 2.31
CA ASN A 415 0.33 -19.40 1.68
C ASN A 415 -0.16 -20.73 1.10
N VAL A 416 -1.44 -20.81 0.71
CA VAL A 416 -1.99 -21.99 0.04
C VAL A 416 -1.50 -22.03 -1.40
N ILE A 417 -0.84 -23.13 -1.78
CA ILE A 417 -0.34 -23.34 -3.16
C ILE A 417 -1.32 -24.16 -4.02
N TYR A 418 -2.16 -24.99 -3.38
CA TYR A 418 -3.20 -25.79 -4.01
C TYR A 418 -4.43 -25.86 -3.10
N ALA A 419 -5.63 -25.65 -3.66
CA ALA A 419 -6.89 -25.85 -2.93
C ALA A 419 -7.98 -26.51 -3.78
N GLU A 420 -8.85 -27.29 -3.13
CA GLU A 420 -10.12 -27.75 -3.67
C GLU A 420 -11.26 -27.02 -2.96
N VAL A 421 -11.86 -26.04 -3.65
CA VAL A 421 -12.98 -25.28 -3.09
C VAL A 421 -14.30 -25.99 -3.40
N ARG A 422 -15.14 -26.16 -2.37
CA ARG A 422 -16.47 -26.77 -2.52
C ARG A 422 -17.58 -25.73 -2.45
N PHE A 423 -18.60 -25.88 -3.28
CA PHE A 423 -19.84 -25.12 -3.17
C PHE A 423 -21.02 -25.88 -3.79
N SER A 424 -22.25 -25.48 -3.46
CA SER A 424 -23.46 -26.03 -4.07
C SER A 424 -24.02 -25.08 -5.14
N PRO A 425 -24.02 -25.48 -6.43
CA PRO A 425 -24.64 -24.71 -7.50
C PRO A 425 -26.10 -24.36 -7.23
N HIS A 426 -26.89 -25.30 -6.71
CA HIS A 426 -28.31 -25.06 -6.39
C HIS A 426 -28.48 -24.01 -5.29
N LYS A 427 -27.66 -24.02 -4.24
CA LYS A 427 -27.69 -22.96 -3.20
C LYS A 427 -27.25 -21.61 -3.74
N SER A 428 -26.21 -21.59 -4.58
CA SER A 428 -25.67 -20.39 -5.21
C SER A 428 -26.57 -19.79 -6.30
N LEU A 429 -27.42 -20.60 -6.93
CA LEU A 429 -28.47 -20.11 -7.83
C LEU A 429 -29.69 -19.62 -7.03
N GLY A 430 -30.06 -20.37 -6.00
CA GLY A 430 -31.25 -20.11 -5.19
C GLY A 430 -32.53 -20.62 -5.85
N GLU A 431 -33.50 -21.03 -5.02
CA GLU A 431 -34.72 -21.73 -5.46
C GLU A 431 -35.53 -20.94 -6.50
N LYS A 432 -35.64 -19.63 -6.32
CA LYS A 432 -36.40 -18.76 -7.23
C LYS A 432 -35.82 -18.78 -8.65
N GLU A 433 -34.50 -18.62 -8.77
CA GLU A 433 -33.84 -18.60 -10.08
C GLU A 433 -33.72 -20.00 -10.66
N TYR A 434 -33.59 -21.04 -9.83
CA TYR A 434 -33.64 -22.43 -10.31
C TYR A 434 -35.00 -22.76 -10.96
N LYS A 435 -36.12 -22.35 -10.37
CA LYS A 435 -37.45 -22.53 -11.00
C LYS A 435 -37.59 -21.79 -12.34
N ARG A 436 -36.84 -20.70 -12.54
CA ARG A 436 -36.89 -19.88 -13.76
C ARG A 436 -35.93 -20.37 -14.85
N LEU A 437 -34.72 -20.77 -14.47
CA LEU A 437 -33.61 -21.05 -15.38
C LEU A 437 -33.28 -22.55 -15.49
N GLY A 438 -33.73 -23.36 -14.53
CA GLY A 438 -33.42 -24.79 -14.45
C GLY A 438 -31.91 -25.06 -14.44
N PHE A 439 -31.52 -26.17 -15.09
CA PHE A 439 -30.14 -26.62 -15.21
C PHE A 439 -29.21 -25.55 -15.82
N ALA A 440 -29.68 -24.76 -16.79
CA ALA A 440 -28.88 -23.69 -17.41
C ALA A 440 -28.48 -22.60 -16.41
N GLY A 441 -29.29 -22.36 -15.37
CA GLY A 441 -28.93 -21.47 -14.27
C GLY A 441 -27.79 -22.03 -13.42
N LEU A 442 -27.76 -23.35 -13.21
CA LEU A 442 -26.67 -24.02 -12.47
C LEU A 442 -25.37 -23.95 -13.26
N GLU A 443 -25.43 -24.15 -14.58
CA GLU A 443 -24.30 -23.98 -15.49
C GLU A 443 -23.73 -22.56 -15.38
N ALA A 444 -24.58 -21.53 -15.45
CA ALA A 444 -24.15 -20.14 -15.34
C ALA A 444 -23.46 -19.81 -14.01
N VAL A 445 -23.90 -20.42 -12.90
CA VAL A 445 -23.25 -20.26 -11.59
C VAL A 445 -21.87 -20.92 -11.57
N VAL A 446 -21.76 -22.14 -12.11
CA VAL A 446 -20.48 -22.86 -12.18
C VAL A 446 -19.49 -22.11 -13.07
N GLU A 447 -19.92 -21.65 -14.25
CA GLU A 447 -19.10 -20.86 -15.17
C GLU A 447 -18.62 -19.54 -14.54
N ALA A 448 -19.51 -18.80 -13.87
CA ALA A 448 -19.15 -17.57 -13.18
C ALA A 448 -18.11 -17.82 -12.08
N THR A 449 -18.28 -18.91 -11.32
CA THR A 449 -17.35 -19.29 -10.25
C THR A 449 -15.98 -19.66 -10.82
N ILE A 450 -15.95 -20.53 -11.85
CA ILE A 450 -14.73 -20.94 -12.56
C ILE A 450 -13.99 -19.70 -13.08
N LYS A 451 -14.69 -18.77 -13.73
CA LYS A 451 -14.10 -17.53 -14.23
C LYS A 451 -13.44 -16.68 -13.14
N GLY A 452 -14.07 -16.59 -11.97
CA GLY A 452 -13.49 -15.90 -10.82
C GLY A 452 -12.23 -16.59 -10.29
N LEU A 453 -12.26 -17.91 -10.20
CA LEU A 453 -11.13 -18.73 -9.77
C LEU A 453 -9.94 -18.64 -10.73
N GLU A 454 -10.17 -18.79 -12.03
CA GLU A 454 -9.12 -18.71 -13.06
C GLU A 454 -8.42 -17.34 -13.08
N ARG A 455 -9.20 -16.26 -12.91
CA ARG A 455 -8.61 -14.93 -12.75
C ARG A 455 -7.73 -14.87 -11.50
N GLY A 456 -8.20 -15.41 -10.38
CA GLY A 456 -7.45 -15.41 -9.12
C GLY A 456 -6.19 -16.28 -9.17
N GLU A 457 -6.23 -17.44 -9.81
CA GLU A 457 -5.03 -18.28 -10.02
C GLU A 457 -3.94 -17.52 -10.78
N LYS A 458 -4.33 -16.82 -11.85
CA LYS A 458 -3.42 -16.02 -12.66
C LYS A 458 -2.79 -14.88 -11.87
N ASP A 459 -3.59 -14.17 -11.07
CA ASP A 459 -3.14 -12.96 -10.38
C ASP A 459 -2.33 -13.28 -9.11
N PHE A 460 -2.58 -14.42 -8.46
CA PHE A 460 -1.97 -14.78 -7.17
C PHE A 460 -1.02 -15.98 -7.20
N GLY A 461 -0.88 -16.66 -8.33
CA GLY A 461 0.08 -17.77 -8.49
C GLY A 461 -0.27 -19.03 -7.68
N ILE A 462 -1.57 -19.29 -7.50
CA ILE A 462 -2.10 -20.46 -6.79
C ILE A 462 -2.81 -21.40 -7.76
N THR A 463 -2.98 -22.67 -7.38
CA THR A 463 -3.81 -23.63 -8.13
C THR A 463 -5.09 -23.95 -7.37
N ILE A 464 -6.25 -23.82 -8.01
CA ILE A 464 -7.56 -24.13 -7.42
C ILE A 464 -8.36 -25.05 -8.32
N LYS A 465 -8.94 -26.09 -7.71
CA LYS A 465 -9.91 -27.01 -8.28
C LYS A 465 -11.24 -26.91 -7.56
N VAL A 466 -12.31 -27.41 -8.19
CA VAL A 466 -13.69 -27.27 -7.69
C VAL A 466 -14.28 -28.62 -7.32
N LEU A 467 -14.99 -28.68 -6.20
CA LEU A 467 -15.91 -29.76 -5.84
C LEU A 467 -17.34 -29.23 -5.83
N LEU A 468 -18.29 -29.97 -6.40
CA LEU A 468 -19.71 -29.58 -6.38
C LEU A 468 -20.49 -30.40 -5.36
N THR A 469 -21.21 -29.71 -4.48
CA THR A 469 -21.90 -30.33 -3.35
C THR A 469 -23.36 -30.66 -3.68
N ALA A 470 -23.71 -31.94 -3.57
CA ALA A 470 -25.07 -32.45 -3.47
C ALA A 470 -25.49 -32.56 -1.99
N TYR A 471 -26.80 -32.60 -1.73
CA TYR A 471 -27.35 -32.73 -0.38
C TYR A 471 -28.19 -33.99 -0.23
N TYR A 472 -27.97 -34.72 0.86
CA TYR A 472 -28.81 -35.84 1.24
C TYR A 472 -30.26 -35.39 1.51
N GLY A 473 -31.23 -36.16 1.04
CA GLY A 473 -32.66 -35.87 1.20
C GLY A 473 -33.22 -34.81 0.25
N TRP A 474 -32.41 -34.28 -0.67
CA TRP A 474 -32.91 -33.49 -1.79
C TRP A 474 -33.44 -34.40 -2.91
N PRO A 475 -34.28 -33.88 -3.83
CA PRO A 475 -34.74 -34.66 -4.97
C PRO A 475 -33.58 -35.32 -5.71
N TYR A 476 -33.73 -36.59 -6.06
CA TYR A 476 -32.70 -37.32 -6.77
C TYR A 476 -32.27 -36.65 -8.08
N GLY A 477 -33.21 -36.00 -8.78
CA GLY A 477 -32.91 -35.19 -9.97
C GLY A 477 -31.86 -34.11 -9.69
N ASP A 478 -32.03 -33.33 -8.62
CA ASP A 478 -31.10 -32.26 -8.23
C ASP A 478 -29.71 -32.84 -7.88
N GLN A 479 -29.67 -34.00 -7.21
CA GLN A 479 -28.41 -34.69 -6.90
C GLN A 479 -27.70 -35.19 -8.17
N PHE A 480 -28.46 -35.70 -9.14
CA PHE A 480 -27.92 -36.18 -10.41
C PHE A 480 -27.45 -35.04 -11.33
N GLU A 481 -28.07 -33.86 -11.23
CA GLU A 481 -27.59 -32.66 -11.92
C GLU A 481 -26.18 -32.25 -11.46
N ILE A 482 -25.84 -32.42 -10.17
CA ILE A 482 -24.47 -32.20 -9.68
C ILE A 482 -23.48 -33.10 -10.40
N LEU A 483 -23.79 -34.40 -10.54
CA LEU A 483 -22.94 -35.33 -11.28
C LEU A 483 -22.75 -34.89 -12.75
N LYS A 484 -23.83 -34.46 -13.42
CA LYS A 484 -23.74 -33.93 -14.79
C LYS A 484 -22.84 -32.70 -14.89
N LEU A 485 -22.89 -31.79 -13.92
CA LEU A 485 -22.01 -30.62 -13.88
C LEU A 485 -20.56 -31.05 -13.65
N CYS A 486 -20.30 -32.02 -12.77
CA CYS A 486 -18.95 -32.57 -12.56
C CYS A 486 -18.36 -33.20 -13.83
N GLN A 487 -19.19 -33.84 -14.66
CA GLN A 487 -18.76 -34.42 -15.93
C GLN A 487 -18.50 -33.37 -17.02
N LYS A 488 -19.11 -32.18 -16.90
CA LYS A 488 -19.08 -31.14 -17.94
C LYS A 488 -17.83 -30.26 -17.89
N TYR A 489 -17.29 -29.96 -16.71
CA TYR A 489 -16.25 -28.93 -16.54
C TYR A 489 -14.93 -29.50 -16.01
N ASP A 490 -13.84 -29.35 -16.76
CA ASP A 490 -12.50 -29.85 -16.40
C ASP A 490 -11.93 -29.28 -15.08
N LYS A 491 -12.38 -28.09 -14.66
CA LYS A 491 -11.97 -27.47 -13.39
C LYS A 491 -12.65 -28.12 -12.18
N VAL A 492 -13.77 -28.82 -12.40
CA VAL A 492 -14.50 -29.57 -11.38
C VAL A 492 -13.90 -30.97 -11.29
N VAL A 493 -13.25 -31.27 -10.16
CA VAL A 493 -12.50 -32.52 -9.97
C VAL A 493 -13.28 -33.59 -9.23
N GLY A 494 -14.46 -33.26 -8.71
CA GLY A 494 -15.29 -34.22 -8.00
C GLY A 494 -16.60 -33.66 -7.48
N MET A 495 -17.38 -34.55 -6.88
CA MET A 495 -18.61 -34.23 -6.17
C MET A 495 -18.46 -34.51 -4.67
N ASP A 496 -19.20 -33.73 -3.89
CA ASP A 496 -19.34 -33.88 -2.45
C ASP A 496 -20.80 -34.22 -2.11
N LEU A 497 -21.02 -34.97 -1.03
CA LEU A 497 -22.33 -35.18 -0.44
C LEU A 497 -22.35 -34.64 0.99
N CYS A 498 -23.09 -33.56 1.20
CA CYS A 498 -23.42 -33.07 2.53
C CYS A 498 -24.70 -33.75 3.04
N THR A 499 -24.70 -34.21 4.29
CA THR A 499 -25.89 -34.78 4.93
C THR A 499 -26.68 -33.70 5.67
N LYS A 500 -28.02 -33.69 5.51
CA LYS A 500 -28.88 -32.83 6.34
C LYS A 500 -28.98 -33.47 7.72
N GLN A 501 -28.60 -32.75 8.78
CA GLN A 501 -28.72 -33.25 10.14
C GLN A 501 -30.05 -32.81 10.77
N PRO A 502 -30.70 -33.66 11.58
CA PRO A 502 -31.90 -33.29 12.30
C PRO A 502 -31.60 -32.24 13.38
N GLU A 503 -32.61 -31.44 13.71
CA GLU A 503 -32.54 -30.34 14.70
C GLU A 503 -32.31 -30.86 16.14
N THR A 504 -32.50 -32.16 16.36
CA THR A 504 -32.28 -32.83 17.64
C THR A 504 -31.72 -34.25 17.43
N GLY A 505 -30.56 -34.55 18.01
CA GLY A 505 -30.02 -35.91 18.17
C GLY A 505 -28.95 -36.36 17.16
N THR A 506 -28.20 -37.40 17.54
CA THR A 506 -27.28 -38.15 16.67
C THR A 506 -28.09 -39.16 15.84
N SER A 507 -28.64 -38.77 14.70
CA SER A 507 -29.29 -39.76 13.84
C SER A 507 -28.23 -40.49 13.02
N ASP A 508 -27.84 -41.68 13.48
CA ASP A 508 -27.18 -42.72 12.68
C ASP A 508 -28.04 -43.25 11.51
N GLU A 509 -29.17 -42.60 11.21
CA GLU A 509 -30.34 -43.16 10.52
C GLU A 509 -30.56 -42.71 9.07
N ALA A 510 -29.62 -42.03 8.40
CA ALA A 510 -29.79 -41.78 6.96
C ALA A 510 -29.68 -43.12 6.19
N PRO A 511 -30.78 -43.72 5.68
CA PRO A 511 -30.70 -45.03 5.03
C PRO A 511 -29.90 -44.96 3.74
N VAL A 512 -29.30 -46.10 3.39
CA VAL A 512 -28.77 -46.31 2.04
C VAL A 512 -29.96 -46.41 1.08
N THR A 513 -29.99 -45.54 0.08
CA THR A 513 -31.07 -45.55 -0.94
C THR A 513 -30.55 -46.09 -2.26
N ALA A 514 -31.42 -46.74 -3.03
CA ALA A 514 -31.07 -47.23 -4.37
C ALA A 514 -30.64 -46.09 -5.32
N GLU A 515 -31.27 -44.94 -5.18
CA GLU A 515 -30.96 -43.71 -5.92
C GLU A 515 -29.53 -43.22 -5.67
N LEU A 516 -29.10 -43.14 -4.41
CA LEU A 516 -27.73 -42.72 -4.08
C LEU A 516 -26.72 -43.79 -4.47
N LEU A 517 -27.01 -45.07 -4.27
CA LEU A 517 -26.15 -46.15 -4.75
C LEU A 517 -25.89 -46.02 -6.26
N PHE A 518 -26.96 -45.77 -7.04
CA PHE A 518 -26.82 -45.55 -8.48
C PHE A 518 -26.03 -44.28 -8.79
N LEU A 519 -26.26 -43.17 -8.08
CA LEU A 519 -25.50 -41.93 -8.27
C LEU A 519 -23.99 -42.12 -8.11
N PHE A 520 -23.57 -42.78 -7.02
CA PHE A 520 -22.15 -43.03 -6.75
C PHE A 520 -21.56 -44.10 -7.68
N GLU A 521 -22.34 -45.10 -8.08
CA GLU A 521 -21.93 -46.06 -9.11
C GLU A 521 -21.67 -45.35 -10.45
N GLU A 522 -22.55 -44.42 -10.84
CA GLU A 522 -22.41 -43.66 -12.07
C GLU A 522 -21.25 -42.66 -12.00
N ALA A 523 -21.05 -42.00 -10.86
CA ALA A 523 -19.86 -41.16 -10.62
C ALA A 523 -18.58 -41.98 -10.83
N LYS A 524 -18.51 -43.20 -10.28
CA LYS A 524 -17.37 -44.09 -10.44
C LYS A 524 -17.18 -44.56 -11.89
N LYS A 525 -18.26 -44.92 -12.59
CA LYS A 525 -18.22 -45.32 -14.01
C LYS A 525 -17.69 -44.20 -14.91
N THR A 526 -18.04 -42.96 -14.59
CA THR A 526 -17.65 -41.76 -15.35
C THR A 526 -16.36 -41.10 -14.86
N GLY A 527 -15.69 -41.69 -13.87
CA GLY A 527 -14.40 -41.23 -13.35
C GLY A 527 -14.47 -40.01 -12.44
N VAL A 528 -15.66 -39.56 -12.06
CA VAL A 528 -15.86 -38.43 -11.13
C VAL A 528 -15.43 -38.86 -9.73
N LYS A 529 -14.54 -38.08 -9.12
CA LYS A 529 -14.10 -38.31 -7.73
C LYS A 529 -15.17 -37.90 -6.73
N THR A 530 -15.19 -38.56 -5.58
CA THR A 530 -16.26 -38.44 -4.60
C THR A 530 -15.71 -38.23 -3.19
N THR A 531 -16.26 -37.26 -2.49
CA THR A 531 -16.07 -37.07 -1.05
C THR A 531 -17.43 -37.01 -0.36
N ILE A 532 -17.52 -37.45 0.89
CA ILE A 532 -18.78 -37.45 1.65
C ILE A 532 -18.52 -36.91 3.06
N HIS A 533 -19.34 -35.96 3.51
CA HIS A 533 -19.33 -35.54 4.91
C HIS A 533 -19.92 -36.66 5.79
N ALA A 534 -19.07 -37.31 6.57
CA ALA A 534 -19.46 -38.40 7.46
C ALA A 534 -18.59 -38.39 8.72
N GLY A 535 -19.17 -38.75 9.86
CA GLY A 535 -18.43 -38.80 11.12
C GLY A 535 -18.11 -37.44 11.76
N GLU A 536 -18.70 -36.35 11.26
CA GLU A 536 -18.59 -35.01 11.88
C GLU A 536 -19.48 -34.91 13.12
N ALA A 537 -20.79 -35.06 12.92
CA ALA A 537 -21.80 -35.09 13.97
C ALA A 537 -22.69 -36.34 13.92
N SER A 538 -22.61 -37.11 12.81
CA SER A 538 -23.11 -38.48 12.73
C SER A 538 -22.11 -39.47 13.32
N GLY A 539 -22.57 -40.64 13.80
CA GLY A 539 -21.72 -41.68 14.36
C GLY A 539 -20.90 -42.46 13.31
N PRO A 540 -20.13 -43.47 13.76
CA PRO A 540 -19.22 -44.25 12.91
C PRO A 540 -19.94 -45.01 11.78
N LYS A 541 -21.23 -45.34 11.93
CA LYS A 541 -22.01 -46.00 10.87
C LYS A 541 -22.20 -45.14 9.63
N ALA A 542 -22.14 -43.82 9.74
CA ALA A 542 -22.13 -42.95 8.56
C ALA A 542 -20.83 -43.10 7.75
N ILE A 543 -19.70 -43.36 8.41
CA ILE A 543 -18.40 -43.59 7.80
C ILE A 543 -18.40 -44.93 7.07
N GLU A 544 -18.92 -45.99 7.71
CA GLU A 544 -19.15 -47.30 7.09
C GLU A 544 -20.01 -47.18 5.82
N ARG A 545 -21.10 -46.41 5.86
CA ARG A 545 -21.95 -46.17 4.67
C ARG A 545 -21.20 -45.46 3.55
N ALA A 546 -20.50 -44.38 3.87
CA ALA A 546 -19.72 -43.61 2.90
C ALA A 546 -18.67 -44.48 2.19
N LYS A 547 -17.96 -45.27 2.98
CA LYS A 547 -16.87 -46.15 2.53
C LYS A 547 -17.35 -47.41 1.81
N ASP A 548 -18.26 -48.18 2.40
CA ASP A 548 -18.54 -49.54 1.92
C ASP A 548 -19.66 -49.59 0.88
N TYR A 549 -20.67 -48.75 1.07
CA TYR A 549 -21.85 -48.70 0.19
C TYR A 549 -21.64 -47.72 -0.95
N TYR A 550 -21.32 -46.47 -0.63
CA TYR A 550 -21.11 -45.44 -1.64
C TYR A 550 -19.70 -45.44 -2.24
N ARG A 551 -18.74 -46.11 -1.59
CA ARG A 551 -17.37 -46.30 -2.09
C ARG A 551 -16.70 -44.97 -2.45
N CYS A 552 -16.86 -43.98 -1.58
CA CYS A 552 -16.27 -42.66 -1.78
C CYS A 552 -14.74 -42.69 -1.73
N ASP A 553 -14.08 -41.75 -2.41
CA ASP A 553 -12.61 -41.65 -2.41
C ASP A 553 -12.07 -41.03 -1.11
N ARG A 554 -12.82 -40.09 -0.51
CA ARG A 554 -12.43 -39.38 0.73
C ARG A 554 -13.63 -39.17 1.66
N ILE A 555 -13.33 -38.94 2.94
CA ILE A 555 -14.34 -38.64 3.96
C ILE A 555 -14.08 -37.24 4.54
N GLY A 556 -15.06 -36.36 4.42
CA GLY A 556 -15.09 -35.07 5.10
C GLY A 556 -15.23 -35.28 6.60
N HIS A 557 -14.33 -34.71 7.40
CA HIS A 557 -14.23 -34.87 8.85
C HIS A 557 -13.80 -36.27 9.31
N GLY A 558 -14.73 -37.19 9.53
CA GLY A 558 -14.46 -38.56 9.98
C GLY A 558 -14.05 -38.74 11.46
N TYR A 559 -14.23 -37.74 12.32
CA TYR A 559 -13.78 -37.82 13.73
C TYR A 559 -14.38 -38.99 14.51
N HIS A 560 -15.66 -39.30 14.29
CA HIS A 560 -16.34 -40.41 14.99
C HIS A 560 -15.84 -41.80 14.57
N CYS A 561 -14.90 -41.90 13.62
CA CYS A 561 -14.25 -43.16 13.25
C CYS A 561 -13.60 -43.86 14.45
N VAL A 562 -13.01 -43.08 15.36
CA VAL A 562 -12.28 -43.60 16.53
C VAL A 562 -13.18 -44.27 17.57
N GLN A 563 -14.50 -44.06 17.49
CA GLN A 563 -15.47 -44.69 18.40
C GLN A 563 -15.74 -46.16 18.06
N ASP A 564 -15.41 -46.59 16.85
CA ASP A 564 -15.54 -47.99 16.41
C ASP A 564 -14.16 -48.51 15.94
N PRO A 565 -13.46 -49.31 16.76
CA PRO A 565 -12.14 -49.84 16.41
C PRO A 565 -12.13 -50.68 15.13
N VAL A 566 -13.25 -51.30 14.77
CA VAL A 566 -13.35 -52.13 13.54
C VAL A 566 -13.39 -51.22 12.32
N ILE A 567 -14.24 -50.18 12.34
CA ILE A 567 -14.33 -49.20 11.25
C ILE A 567 -13.02 -48.42 11.14
N TYR A 568 -12.42 -48.01 12.26
CA TYR A 568 -11.12 -47.34 12.27
C TYR A 568 -10.02 -48.18 11.62
N LYS A 569 -9.91 -49.44 12.03
CA LYS A 569 -8.92 -50.37 11.47
C LYS A 569 -9.14 -50.58 9.97
N SER A 570 -10.40 -50.77 9.53
CA SER A 570 -10.73 -50.91 8.12
C SER A 570 -10.39 -49.65 7.31
N CYS A 571 -10.70 -48.45 7.81
CA CYS A 571 -10.33 -47.20 7.16
C CYS A 571 -8.81 -47.02 7.03
N LEU A 572 -8.06 -47.44 8.06
CA LEU A 572 -6.59 -47.39 8.07
C LEU A 572 -5.99 -48.36 7.03
N GLU A 573 -6.49 -49.59 6.98
CA GLU A 573 -6.04 -50.63 6.04
C GLU A 573 -6.30 -50.23 4.58
N GLU A 574 -7.45 -49.61 4.33
CA GLU A 574 -7.87 -49.15 3.00
C GLU A 574 -7.35 -47.74 2.65
N LYS A 575 -6.59 -47.12 3.56
CA LYS A 575 -5.97 -45.79 3.40
C LYS A 575 -6.99 -44.70 3.03
N ILE A 576 -8.14 -44.73 3.68
CA ILE A 576 -9.17 -43.70 3.51
C ILE A 576 -8.62 -42.35 3.98
N HIS A 577 -8.71 -41.33 3.12
CA HIS A 577 -8.30 -39.98 3.47
C HIS A 577 -9.41 -39.24 4.23
N PHE A 578 -9.07 -38.71 5.40
CA PHE A 578 -9.95 -37.87 6.20
C PHE A 578 -9.60 -36.38 6.04
N GLU A 579 -10.58 -35.57 5.65
CA GLU A 579 -10.43 -34.13 5.48
C GLU A 579 -10.69 -33.42 6.83
N CYS A 580 -9.67 -33.35 7.68
CA CYS A 580 -9.80 -32.80 9.03
C CYS A 580 -9.90 -31.27 9.06
N CYS A 581 -10.84 -30.72 9.83
CA CYS A 581 -11.05 -29.29 10.07
C CYS A 581 -11.00 -28.94 11.59
N PRO A 582 -9.81 -28.86 12.22
CA PRO A 582 -9.67 -28.81 13.69
C PRO A 582 -10.39 -27.65 14.39
N TRP A 583 -10.37 -26.44 13.81
CA TRP A 583 -11.07 -25.29 14.40
C TRP A 583 -12.59 -25.44 14.25
N SER A 584 -13.04 -25.90 13.09
CA SER A 584 -14.46 -26.19 12.83
C SER A 584 -15.02 -27.22 13.81
N SER A 585 -14.25 -28.28 14.08
CA SER A 585 -14.64 -29.32 15.06
C SER A 585 -14.65 -28.83 16.50
N LEU A 586 -13.87 -27.80 16.84
CA LEU A 586 -13.94 -27.16 18.16
C LEU A 586 -15.15 -26.23 18.29
N SER A 587 -15.58 -25.60 17.21
CA SER A 587 -16.76 -24.72 17.16
C SER A 587 -18.09 -25.49 17.12
N ASP A 588 -18.09 -26.77 16.76
CA ASP A 588 -19.27 -27.65 16.76
C ASP A 588 -19.15 -28.78 17.83
N ARG A 589 -19.94 -28.67 18.90
CA ARG A 589 -20.04 -29.56 20.09
C ARG A 589 -20.64 -30.94 19.85
N SER A 590 -20.91 -31.37 18.62
CA SER A 590 -21.66 -32.61 18.40
C SER A 590 -21.11 -33.91 19.03
N SER A 591 -19.91 -33.94 19.64
CA SER A 591 -19.58 -34.83 20.77
C SER A 591 -18.24 -34.44 21.45
N GLU A 592 -18.07 -34.83 22.73
CA GLU A 592 -16.83 -34.69 23.52
C GLU A 592 -15.61 -35.38 22.89
N THR A 593 -15.84 -36.33 21.98
CA THR A 593 -14.82 -37.13 21.29
C THR A 593 -13.95 -36.29 20.34
N LYS A 594 -14.42 -35.13 19.85
CA LYS A 594 -13.67 -34.27 18.91
C LYS A 594 -12.42 -33.61 19.51
N ARG A 595 -12.24 -33.63 20.83
CA ARG A 595 -11.10 -33.01 21.56
C ARG A 595 -9.96 -33.99 21.89
N GLN A 596 -10.24 -35.29 21.85
CA GLN A 596 -9.23 -36.35 22.00
C GLN A 596 -8.66 -36.70 20.63
#